data_AF-A0A7L2GIU6-F1
#
_entry.id   AF-A0A7L2GIU6-F1
#
_cell.length_a   1.000
_cell.length_b   1.000
_cell.length_c   1.000
_cell.angle_alpha   90.00
_cell.angle_beta   90.00
_cell.angle_gamma   90.00
#
_symmetry.space_group_name_H-M   'P 1'
#
loop_
_entity.id
_entity.type
_entity.pdbx_description
1 polymer ?
#
loop_
_entity_poly.entity_id
_entity_poly.type
_entity_poly.pdbx_seq_one_letter_code
_entity_poly.pdbx_strand_id
1 'polypeptide(L)'
;AYMQPHLLGNEFTHLEFPRRVQRKEVGKRMLYRDFNMTGWAYKTIEEDDLKFPLIYGEGKKARVMATIGVTRGLGDHDLKVHDSNIYIKPFLSSSPEVRVYDLLQYEHGPDDVLILATDGLWDVLLNEEVAEAVTNFLPNCDPDDPHRFVLI
;
A
#
# COMPACT_ATOMS: atom_id res chain seq x y z
N ALA A 1 -13.86 -1.86 -6.96
CA ALA A 1 -14.31 -3.26 -6.99
C ALA A 1 -15.81 -3.39 -6.73
N TYR A 2 -16.31 -3.04 -5.54
CA TYR A 2 -17.75 -3.09 -5.22
C TYR A 2 -18.64 -2.30 -6.19
N MET A 3 -18.27 -1.04 -6.50
CA MET A 3 -19.03 -0.18 -7.41
C MET A 3 -19.01 -0.65 -8.88
N GLN A 4 -18.02 -1.45 -9.25
CA GLN A 4 -17.79 -1.92 -10.62
C GLN A 4 -17.31 -3.38 -10.58
N PRO A 5 -18.18 -4.33 -10.21
CA PRO A 5 -17.79 -5.72 -9.94
C PRO A 5 -17.33 -6.45 -11.21
N HIS A 6 -17.74 -6.00 -12.40
CA HIS A 6 -17.30 -6.56 -13.68
C HIS A 6 -15.77 -6.45 -13.88
N LEU A 7 -15.11 -5.49 -13.23
CA LEU A 7 -13.65 -5.35 -13.28
C LEU A 7 -12.91 -6.51 -12.59
N LEU A 8 -13.60 -7.30 -11.75
CA LEU A 8 -13.03 -8.47 -11.10
C LEU A 8 -13.02 -9.72 -12.01
N GLY A 9 -13.53 -9.61 -13.24
CA GLY A 9 -13.54 -10.68 -14.24
C GLY A 9 -14.29 -11.96 -13.82
N ASN A 10 -15.11 -11.89 -12.78
CA ASN A 10 -15.75 -13.05 -12.13
C ASN A 10 -14.76 -14.08 -11.52
N GLU A 11 -13.47 -13.75 -11.48
CA GLU A 11 -12.39 -14.59 -10.94
C GLU A 11 -12.04 -14.18 -9.51
N PHE A 12 -12.26 -12.90 -9.18
CA PHE A 12 -11.89 -12.31 -7.90
C PHE A 12 -13.10 -11.91 -7.06
N THR A 13 -12.96 -11.99 -5.74
CA THR A 13 -13.89 -11.41 -4.76
C THR A 13 -13.30 -10.17 -4.11
N HIS A 14 -14.15 -9.19 -3.85
CA HIS A 14 -13.80 -7.97 -3.11
C HIS A 14 -13.94 -8.16 -1.59
N LEU A 15 -14.56 -9.27 -1.16
CA LEU A 15 -14.72 -9.59 0.24
C LEU A 15 -13.43 -10.14 0.82
N GLU A 16 -13.09 -9.68 2.01
CA GLU A 16 -11.99 -10.18 2.80
C GLU A 16 -12.49 -11.21 3.81
N PHE A 17 -11.70 -12.26 3.99
CA PHE A 17 -11.91 -13.30 4.99
C PHE A 17 -10.64 -13.42 5.83
N PRO A 18 -10.72 -13.82 7.12
CA PRO A 18 -9.53 -14.00 7.97
C PRO A 18 -8.54 -15.03 7.42
N ARG A 19 -9.00 -15.90 6.53
CA ARG A 19 -8.20 -16.86 5.77
C ARG A 19 -8.94 -17.25 4.50
N ARG A 20 -8.22 -17.91 3.58
CA ARG A 20 -8.83 -18.43 2.34
C ARG A 20 -9.98 -19.39 2.65
N VAL A 21 -11.12 -19.12 2.04
CA VAL A 21 -12.33 -19.95 2.13
C VAL A 21 -12.12 -21.24 1.36
N GLN A 22 -12.51 -22.36 1.95
CA GLN A 22 -12.47 -23.68 1.32
C GLN A 22 -13.87 -24.13 0.90
N ARG A 23 -13.95 -24.93 -0.16
CA ARG A 23 -15.25 -25.42 -0.68
C ARG A 23 -16.10 -26.16 0.35
N LYS A 24 -15.47 -26.85 1.32
CA LYS A 24 -16.15 -27.55 2.44
C LYS A 24 -16.82 -26.60 3.45
N GLU A 25 -16.65 -25.30 3.28
CA GLU A 25 -17.17 -24.26 4.17
C GLU A 25 -18.39 -23.55 3.59
N VAL A 26 -18.74 -23.82 2.33
CA VAL A 26 -19.98 -23.35 1.72
C VAL A 26 -21.17 -23.79 2.59
N GLY A 27 -22.07 -22.84 2.87
CA GLY A 27 -23.21 -23.01 3.78
C GLY A 27 -22.89 -22.82 5.28
N LYS A 28 -21.62 -22.65 5.67
CA LYS A 28 -21.22 -22.35 7.06
C LYS A 28 -21.08 -20.85 7.29
N ARG A 29 -21.15 -20.42 8.56
CA ARG A 29 -20.88 -19.03 8.92
C ARG A 29 -19.39 -18.77 9.10
N MET A 30 -18.89 -17.69 8.51
CA MET A 30 -17.52 -17.21 8.69
C MET A 30 -17.52 -15.68 8.83
N LEU A 31 -16.48 -15.16 9.49
CA LEU A 31 -16.22 -13.72 9.49
C LEU A 31 -15.83 -13.26 8.10
N TYR A 32 -16.36 -12.10 7.70
CA TYR A 32 -15.99 -11.41 6.47
C TYR A 32 -15.97 -9.91 6.72
N ARG A 33 -15.29 -9.19 5.83
CA ARG A 33 -15.26 -7.72 5.80
C ARG A 33 -15.35 -7.24 4.36
N ASP A 34 -16.06 -6.15 4.15
CA ASP A 34 -16.13 -5.41 2.89
C ASP A 34 -15.51 -4.00 3.07
N PHE A 35 -15.23 -3.30 1.97
CA PHE A 35 -14.50 -2.03 1.95
C PHE A 35 -15.12 -0.91 2.80
N ASN A 36 -16.45 -0.94 2.99
CA ASN A 36 -17.20 0.07 3.75
C ASN A 36 -17.42 -0.32 5.22
N MET A 37 -16.94 -1.50 5.64
CA MET A 37 -17.17 -2.01 6.98
C MET A 37 -16.04 -1.64 7.92
N THR A 38 -16.42 -1.24 9.13
CA THR A 38 -15.49 -1.15 10.26
C THR A 38 -15.54 -2.46 11.04
N GLY A 39 -14.45 -3.23 11.00
CA GLY A 39 -14.35 -4.53 11.67
C GLY A 39 -14.94 -5.69 10.86
N TRP A 40 -15.25 -6.79 11.55
CA TRP A 40 -15.72 -8.05 10.94
C TRP A 40 -17.22 -8.27 11.21
N ALA A 41 -17.93 -8.86 10.27
CA ALA A 41 -19.28 -9.41 10.49
C ALA A 41 -19.33 -10.87 10.07
N TYR A 42 -20.41 -11.58 10.43
CA TYR A 42 -20.62 -12.96 9.99
C TYR A 42 -21.50 -13.01 8.74
N LYS A 43 -21.10 -13.79 7.73
CA LYS A 43 -21.97 -14.22 6.63
C LYS A 43 -21.99 -15.73 6.51
N THR A 44 -23.01 -16.25 5.83
CA THR A 44 -23.00 -17.62 5.32
C THR A 44 -22.17 -17.64 4.04
N ILE A 45 -21.23 -18.59 3.94
CA ILE A 45 -20.35 -18.72 2.78
C ILE A 45 -21.12 -19.25 1.58
N GLU A 46 -20.91 -18.62 0.43
CA GLU A 46 -21.48 -18.98 -0.87
C GLU A 46 -20.38 -19.41 -1.84
N GLU A 47 -20.73 -20.02 -2.98
CA GLU A 47 -19.74 -20.45 -4.00
C GLU A 47 -18.91 -19.26 -4.52
N ASP A 48 -19.49 -18.07 -4.60
CA ASP A 48 -18.80 -16.85 -5.02
C ASP A 48 -17.70 -16.39 -4.06
N ASP A 49 -17.75 -16.82 -2.79
CA ASP A 49 -16.71 -16.52 -1.79
C ASP A 49 -15.45 -17.38 -1.98
N LEU A 50 -15.51 -18.40 -2.85
CA LEU A 50 -14.35 -19.23 -3.21
C LEU A 50 -13.44 -18.56 -4.24
N LYS A 51 -13.90 -17.46 -4.86
CA LYS A 51 -13.12 -16.65 -5.80
C LYS A 51 -11.85 -16.12 -5.14
N PHE A 52 -10.84 -15.83 -5.96
CA PHE A 52 -9.55 -15.39 -5.43
C PHE A 52 -9.69 -14.00 -4.79
N PRO A 53 -9.08 -13.71 -3.63
CA PRO A 53 -9.27 -12.41 -3.00
C PRO A 53 -8.59 -11.29 -3.80
N LEU A 54 -9.24 -10.12 -3.85
CA LEU A 54 -8.69 -8.92 -4.48
C LEU A 54 -7.33 -8.53 -3.88
N ILE A 55 -7.16 -8.68 -2.56
CA ILE A 55 -5.89 -8.49 -1.88
C ILE A 55 -5.38 -9.85 -1.40
N TYR A 56 -4.19 -10.23 -1.85
CA TYR A 56 -3.58 -11.51 -1.51
C TYR A 56 -2.27 -11.32 -0.76
N GLY A 57 -2.06 -12.09 0.31
CA GLY A 57 -0.90 -11.97 1.18
C GLY A 57 -1.12 -10.98 2.32
N GLU A 58 -0.09 -10.82 3.15
CA GLU A 58 -0.13 -10.01 4.36
C GLU A 58 1.11 -9.13 4.47
N GLY A 59 0.97 -7.98 5.14
CA GLY A 59 2.04 -7.01 5.34
C GLY A 59 2.72 -6.61 4.02
N LYS A 60 4.06 -6.62 4.02
CA LYS A 60 4.90 -6.26 2.85
C LYS A 60 4.72 -7.19 1.64
N LYS A 61 4.14 -8.37 1.85
CA LYS A 61 3.86 -9.37 0.79
C LYS A 61 2.43 -9.27 0.25
N ALA A 62 1.62 -8.31 0.72
CA ALA A 62 0.29 -8.08 0.17
C ALA A 62 0.38 -7.61 -1.29
N ARG A 63 -0.53 -8.11 -2.14
CA ARG A 63 -0.57 -7.82 -3.57
C ARG A 63 -2.01 -7.64 -4.02
N VAL A 64 -2.28 -6.62 -4.83
CA VAL A 64 -3.53 -6.47 -5.57
C VAL A 64 -3.58 -7.53 -6.65
N MET A 65 -4.60 -8.38 -6.61
CA MET A 65 -4.82 -9.51 -7.51
C MET A 65 -3.58 -10.39 -7.71
N ALA A 66 -2.82 -10.62 -6.64
CA ALA A 66 -1.53 -11.33 -6.66
C ALA A 66 -0.49 -10.76 -7.66
N THR A 67 -0.67 -9.53 -8.14
CA THR A 67 0.12 -8.95 -9.24
C THR A 67 1.06 -7.84 -8.76
N ILE A 68 0.54 -6.81 -8.10
CA ILE A 68 1.32 -5.60 -7.73
C ILE A 68 1.24 -5.30 -6.23
N GLY A 69 2.34 -4.83 -5.63
CA GLY A 69 2.46 -4.54 -4.19
C GLY A 69 2.02 -3.14 -3.75
N VAL A 70 1.49 -2.33 -4.66
CA VAL A 70 1.03 -0.97 -4.37
C VAL A 70 -0.43 -0.79 -4.77
N THR A 71 -1.10 0.16 -4.14
CA THR A 71 -2.48 0.58 -4.48
C THR A 71 -2.55 1.98 -5.09
N ARG A 72 -1.40 2.66 -5.16
CA ARG A 72 -1.25 3.98 -5.75
C ARG A 72 0.00 4.03 -6.61
N GLY A 73 -0.09 4.71 -7.74
CA GLY A 73 1.02 4.81 -8.68
C GLY A 73 0.62 5.49 -9.99
N LEU A 74 1.61 6.11 -10.62
CA LEU A 74 1.52 6.58 -12.00
C LEU A 74 1.88 5.41 -12.93
N GLY A 75 1.31 5.38 -14.14
CA GLY A 75 1.57 4.29 -15.10
C GLY A 75 0.68 3.07 -14.89
N ASP A 76 1.23 1.87 -15.16
CA ASP A 76 0.57 0.55 -15.09
C ASP A 76 -0.71 0.40 -15.93
N HIS A 77 -0.83 1.17 -17.02
CA HIS A 77 -2.02 1.16 -17.87
C HIS A 77 -2.26 -0.18 -18.55
N ASP A 78 -1.19 -0.86 -18.97
CA ASP A 78 -1.26 -2.15 -19.67
C ASP A 78 -1.00 -3.34 -18.74
N LEU A 79 -0.79 -3.10 -17.44
CA LEU A 79 -0.55 -4.16 -16.47
C LEU A 79 -1.82 -5.00 -16.27
N LYS A 80 -1.68 -6.32 -16.47
CA LYS A 80 -2.73 -7.31 -16.32
C LYS A 80 -2.38 -8.33 -15.25
N VAL A 81 -3.42 -8.95 -14.69
CA VAL A 81 -3.26 -10.19 -13.94
C VAL A 81 -2.67 -11.27 -14.84
N HIS A 82 -1.75 -12.07 -14.31
CA HIS A 82 -1.12 -13.17 -15.05
C HIS A 82 -2.16 -14.11 -15.66
N ASP A 83 -1.98 -14.48 -16.93
CA ASP A 83 -2.88 -15.35 -17.71
C ASP A 83 -4.35 -14.90 -17.79
N SER A 84 -4.66 -13.61 -17.61
CA SER A 84 -6.02 -13.10 -17.78
C SER A 84 -6.09 -11.79 -18.56
N ASN A 85 -7.32 -11.37 -18.89
CA ASN A 85 -7.61 -10.09 -19.53
C ASN A 85 -8.03 -9.00 -18.53
N ILE A 86 -7.78 -9.22 -17.24
CA ILE A 86 -8.14 -8.28 -16.17
C ILE A 86 -7.01 -7.27 -16.00
N TYR A 87 -7.31 -6.00 -16.26
CA TYR A 87 -6.38 -4.90 -16.05
C TYR A 87 -6.32 -4.50 -14.58
N ILE A 88 -5.11 -4.19 -14.10
CA ILE A 88 -4.87 -3.75 -12.72
C ILE A 88 -5.18 -2.26 -12.54
N LYS A 89 -4.99 -1.44 -13.57
CA LYS A 89 -5.11 0.02 -13.48
C LYS A 89 -6.39 0.54 -12.79
N PRO A 90 -7.59 -0.04 -13.01
CA PRO A 90 -8.81 0.41 -12.32
C PRO A 90 -8.78 0.28 -10.79
N PHE A 91 -7.82 -0.48 -10.23
CA PHE A 91 -7.62 -0.66 -8.79
C PHE A 91 -6.46 0.19 -8.23
N LEU A 92 -5.80 0.99 -9.07
CA LEU A 92 -4.68 1.85 -8.69
C LEU A 92 -5.08 3.33 -8.76
N SER A 93 -4.88 4.07 -7.67
CA SER A 93 -5.09 5.51 -7.67
C SER A 93 -3.83 6.25 -8.11
N SER A 94 -3.95 7.20 -9.03
CA SER A 94 -2.89 8.16 -9.34
C SER A 94 -2.91 9.39 -8.44
N SER A 95 -3.88 9.49 -7.51
CA SER A 95 -4.04 10.65 -6.65
C SER A 95 -3.09 10.58 -5.44
N PRO A 96 -2.24 11.60 -5.24
CA PRO A 96 -1.32 11.64 -4.10
C PRO A 96 -2.07 11.88 -2.79
N GLU A 97 -1.43 11.53 -1.67
CA GLU A 97 -1.74 12.12 -0.37
C GLU A 97 -0.90 13.39 -0.22
N VAL A 98 -1.53 14.51 0.13
CA VAL A 98 -0.85 15.80 0.28
C VAL A 98 -0.89 16.19 1.75
N ARG A 99 0.29 16.42 2.34
CA ARG A 99 0.46 17.03 3.65
C ARG A 99 1.21 18.35 3.48
N VAL A 100 0.74 19.39 4.14
CA VAL A 100 1.36 20.71 4.12
C VAL A 100 2.10 20.89 5.44
N TYR A 101 3.40 21.18 5.33
CA TYR A 101 4.25 21.52 6.47
C TYR A 101 4.59 23.02 6.37
N ASP A 102 4.22 23.78 7.39
CA ASP A 102 4.48 25.22 7.44
C ASP A 102 5.86 25.48 8.06
N LEU A 103 6.82 25.85 7.21
CA LEU A 103 8.20 26.12 7.61
C LEU A 103 8.33 27.28 8.60
N LEU A 104 7.35 28.20 8.65
CA LEU A 104 7.40 29.37 9.53
C LEU A 104 6.93 29.05 10.96
N GLN A 105 6.35 27.87 11.19
CA GLN A 105 5.85 27.49 12.51
C GLN A 105 6.94 26.92 13.43
N TYR A 106 8.12 26.61 12.90
CA TYR A 106 9.19 25.95 13.63
C TYR A 106 10.55 26.59 13.32
N GLU A 107 11.47 26.54 14.28
CA GLU A 107 12.86 26.93 14.04
C GLU A 107 13.61 25.73 13.44
N HIS A 108 14.34 25.98 12.35
CA HIS A 108 15.11 24.98 11.64
C HIS A 108 16.58 25.37 11.55
N GLY A 109 17.46 24.44 11.92
CA GLY A 109 18.89 24.53 11.72
C GLY A 109 19.32 24.00 10.34
N PRO A 110 20.60 24.22 9.98
CA PRO A 110 21.14 23.76 8.70
C PRO A 110 21.19 22.23 8.57
N ASP A 111 21.14 21.49 9.69
CA ASP A 111 21.16 20.03 9.74
C ASP A 111 19.77 19.40 9.93
N ASP A 112 18.71 20.22 10.00
CA ASP A 112 17.34 19.71 9.97
C ASP A 112 16.94 19.38 8.53
N VAL A 113 16.64 18.11 8.26
CA VAL A 113 16.45 17.61 6.90
C VAL A 113 15.16 16.83 6.71
N LEU A 114 14.62 16.89 5.49
CA LEU A 114 13.58 15.99 5.01
C LEU A 114 14.23 14.78 4.32
N ILE A 115 13.98 13.59 4.84
CA ILE A 115 14.51 12.35 4.29
C ILE A 115 13.48 11.71 3.36
N LEU A 116 13.84 11.53 2.09
CA LEU A 116 13.04 10.85 1.08
C LEU A 116 13.80 9.63 0.56
N ALA A 117 13.20 8.45 0.64
CA ALA A 117 13.79 7.21 0.12
C ALA A 117 12.69 6.25 -0.34
N THR A 118 13.07 5.29 -1.18
CA THR A 118 12.19 4.18 -1.59
C THR A 118 12.05 3.13 -0.48
N ASP A 119 11.09 2.22 -0.65
CA ASP A 119 10.82 1.11 0.27
C ASP A 119 12.06 0.27 0.62
N GLY A 120 13.02 0.11 -0.29
CA GLY A 120 14.27 -0.62 -0.01
C GLY A 120 15.03 -0.18 1.25
N LEU A 121 14.99 1.11 1.62
CA LEU A 121 15.57 1.61 2.88
C LEU A 121 14.65 1.28 4.06
N TRP A 122 13.39 1.71 3.95
CA TRP A 122 12.36 1.55 4.98
C TRP A 122 11.97 0.09 5.22
N ASP A 123 12.45 -0.81 4.37
CA ASP A 123 12.22 -2.22 4.50
C ASP A 123 13.04 -2.86 5.61
N VAL A 124 14.17 -2.24 5.94
CA VAL A 124 15.20 -2.76 6.85
C VAL A 124 15.50 -1.84 8.04
N LEU A 125 15.15 -0.55 7.95
CA LEU A 125 15.37 0.43 9.03
C LEU A 125 14.07 1.12 9.45
N LEU A 126 13.98 1.43 10.73
CA LEU A 126 12.96 2.30 11.32
C LEU A 126 13.26 3.77 11.06
N ASN A 127 12.24 4.61 11.20
CA ASN A 127 12.38 6.06 11.04
C ASN A 127 13.42 6.63 12.01
N GLU A 128 13.43 6.15 13.25
CA GLU A 128 14.32 6.60 14.31
C GLU A 128 15.77 6.23 14.03
N GLU A 129 16.02 5.02 13.50
CA GLU A 129 17.36 4.56 13.14
C GLU A 129 17.95 5.40 12.00
N VAL A 130 17.12 5.73 11.00
CA VAL A 130 17.53 6.60 9.89
C VAL A 130 17.77 8.03 10.38
N ALA A 131 16.90 8.57 11.24
CA ALA A 131 17.05 9.91 11.81
C ALA A 131 18.32 10.03 12.66
N GLU A 132 18.61 9.04 13.51
CA GLU A 132 19.82 9.01 14.32
C GLU A 132 21.08 8.93 13.45
N ALA A 133 21.08 8.06 12.44
CA ALA A 133 22.20 7.92 11.53
C ALA A 133 22.52 9.23 10.79
N VAL A 134 21.49 9.93 10.30
CA VAL A 134 21.65 11.22 9.61
C VAL A 134 22.10 12.32 10.59
N THR A 135 21.50 12.38 11.78
CA THR A 135 21.86 13.37 12.83
C THR A 135 23.32 13.24 13.24
N ASN A 136 23.85 12.01 13.31
CA ASN A 136 25.24 11.76 13.65
C ASN A 136 26.20 12.02 12.47
N PHE A 137 25.71 11.96 11.23
CA PHE A 137 26.51 12.12 10.02
C PHE A 137 26.69 13.58 9.61
N LEU A 138 25.60 14.36 9.55
CA LEU A 138 25.59 15.72 9.00
C LEU A 138 26.58 16.70 9.66
N PRO A 139 26.77 16.72 10.99
CA PRO A 139 27.71 17.65 11.63
C PRO A 139 29.17 17.43 11.21
N ASN A 140 29.50 16.28 10.62
CA ASN A 140 30.84 15.93 10.14
C ASN A 140 31.04 16.28 8.66
N CYS A 141 30.04 16.84 7.99
CA CYS A 141 30.09 17.21 6.57
C CYS A 141 30.47 18.69 6.40
N ASP A 142 31.07 19.01 5.25
CA ASP A 142 31.43 20.39 4.90
C ASP A 142 30.14 21.23 4.70
N PRO A 143 29.97 22.36 5.41
CA PRO A 143 28.85 23.28 5.16
C PRO A 143 28.77 23.78 3.71
N ASP A 144 29.91 23.86 3.02
CA ASP A 144 30.02 24.35 1.65
C ASP A 144 30.00 23.23 0.59
N ASP A 145 29.60 22.01 0.96
CA ASP A 145 29.51 20.87 0.04
C ASP A 145 28.54 21.20 -1.13
N PRO A 146 28.96 21.06 -2.41
CA PRO A 146 28.14 21.39 -3.58
C PRO A 146 26.91 20.49 -3.76
N HIS A 147 26.83 19.36 -3.04
CA HIS A 147 25.67 18.48 -2.99
C HIS A 147 24.71 18.81 -1.84
N ARG A 148 25.03 19.82 -1.01
CA ARG A 148 24.16 20.31 0.05
C ARG A 148 23.21 21.37 -0.51
N PHE A 149 21.92 21.06 -0.50
CA PHE A 149 20.87 21.98 -0.92
C PHE A 149 20.08 22.43 0.31
N VAL A 150 20.22 23.70 0.67
CA VAL A 150 19.45 24.32 1.76
C VAL A 150 18.30 25.15 1.19
N LEU A 151 17.17 25.18 1.91
CA LEU A 151 16.08 26.10 1.59
C LEU A 151 16.52 27.50 2.02
N ILE A 152 16.56 28.45 1.07
CA ILE A 152 16.89 29.87 1.29
C ILE A 152 15.62 30.63 1.68
#